data_AF-A0A067E7K8-F1
#
_entry.id   AF-A0A067E7K8-F1
#
_cell.length_a   1.000
_cell.length_b   1.000
_cell.length_c   1.000
_cell.angle_alpha   90.00
_cell.angle_beta   90.00
_cell.angle_gamma   90.00
#
_symmetry.space_group_name_H-M   'P 1'
#
loop_
_entity.id
_entity.type
_entity.pdbx_description
1 polymer ?
#
loop_
_entity_poly.entity_id
_entity_poly.type
_entity_poly.pdbx_seq_one_letter_code
_entity_poly.pdbx_strand_id
1 'polypeptide(L)'
;MDRYATSAAPQHRHLVATAAAMRSILTSESLPLIASAYFAAAISSLESATLDSTEVSALLTFLSIAVALVPEQGIAESKASVAVELLVGVLERDGSLGVATVKCVVKCLGVLLVSFCDLEDWGSVKLGFETLLKFSIDKRPKVRRCAQDCLEKVLKSFQSSTVIKAASKLINSLFEKYIPLAITLRTSGTVDGSKDETLLKPDHLEVLYMLNVVNLIVPHLSVKVRLKILSELCKLMTSEFSPLTRHIFKGIEAFVETSRVEVVIPEMENIIVSLASYVSLKKRNPVDTVMTATILLKSCMEKLLNGETRSLWTKNVPLVFGALAGLLTSEASITLQASAFVKELISQLADVKTNEILSFEDGDQENDEARAIKSICAIFEDAIGFDSIPNEHILAVISLLFLKLGEISYIFMKRIVLKLADLLTLASVDMATANHLQHCIGSAVIAMGPERILTLLPISLNADDFTCSNVWLVPILKNHVIGASLGYYMEHIVPLAKTFQRASRIGSCSGTVGFTTCLLWLSY
;
A
#
# COMPACT_ATOMS: atom_id res chain seq x y z
N MET A 1 -27.95 1.13 36.16
CA MET A 1 -28.72 2.31 35.68
C MET A 1 -28.26 3.61 36.35
N ASP A 2 -27.44 3.54 37.39
CA ASP A 2 -26.98 4.69 38.21
C ASP A 2 -26.35 5.83 37.40
N ARG A 3 -25.62 5.48 36.32
CA ARG A 3 -25.07 6.45 35.37
C ARG A 3 -26.14 7.38 34.75
N TYR A 4 -27.36 6.89 34.56
CA TYR A 4 -28.45 7.64 33.92
C TYR A 4 -29.43 8.22 34.94
N ALA A 5 -29.46 7.71 36.17
CA ALA A 5 -30.40 8.11 37.21
C ALA A 5 -30.27 9.60 37.61
N THR A 6 -29.05 10.14 37.57
CA THR A 6 -28.76 11.55 37.94
C THR A 6 -28.85 12.52 36.76
N SER A 7 -29.13 12.03 35.54
CA SER A 7 -29.13 12.86 34.35
C SER A 7 -30.42 13.68 34.20
N ALA A 8 -30.28 14.97 33.90
CA ALA A 8 -31.40 15.86 33.57
C ALA A 8 -31.98 15.64 32.16
N ALA A 9 -31.25 14.97 31.25
CA ALA A 9 -31.70 14.75 29.88
C ALA A 9 -33.00 13.91 29.80
N PRO A 10 -34.05 14.37 29.08
CA PRO A 10 -35.34 13.67 29.00
C PRO A 10 -35.22 12.20 28.55
N GLN A 11 -34.41 11.93 27.53
CA GLN A 11 -34.15 10.57 27.03
C GLN A 11 -33.60 9.61 28.10
N HIS A 12 -32.81 10.10 29.06
CA HIS A 12 -32.29 9.26 30.15
C HIS A 12 -33.36 8.99 31.21
N ARG A 13 -34.28 9.94 31.44
CA ARG A 13 -35.43 9.72 32.32
C ARG A 13 -36.38 8.67 31.75
N HIS A 14 -36.68 8.74 30.46
CA HIS A 14 -37.47 7.70 29.79
C HIS A 14 -36.79 6.34 29.85
N LEU A 15 -35.47 6.26 29.64
CA LEU A 15 -34.72 4.99 29.77
C LEU A 15 -34.81 4.40 31.19
N VAL A 16 -34.69 5.22 32.23
CA VAL A 16 -34.81 4.78 33.63
C VAL A 16 -36.25 4.36 33.94
N ALA A 17 -37.25 5.09 33.42
CA ALA A 17 -38.66 4.72 33.54
C ALA A 17 -38.95 3.38 32.86
N THR A 18 -38.42 3.13 31.66
CA THR A 18 -38.53 1.83 30.98
C THR A 18 -37.89 0.72 31.81
N ALA A 19 -36.70 0.95 32.38
CA ALA A 19 -36.04 -0.06 33.22
C ALA A 19 -36.87 -0.39 34.48
N ALA A 20 -37.48 0.62 35.10
CA ALA A 20 -38.39 0.44 36.23
C ALA A 20 -39.66 -0.31 35.82
N ALA A 21 -40.25 0.01 34.66
CA ALA A 21 -41.39 -0.68 34.10
C ALA A 21 -41.09 -2.16 33.83
N MET A 22 -39.95 -2.49 33.20
CA MET A 22 -39.54 -3.88 32.97
C MET A 22 -39.35 -4.64 34.29
N ARG A 23 -38.75 -4.00 35.30
CA ARG A 23 -38.62 -4.60 36.64
C ARG A 23 -39.99 -4.86 37.28
N SER A 24 -40.93 -3.93 37.12
CA SER A 24 -42.29 -4.07 37.63
C SER A 24 -43.00 -5.26 36.99
N ILE A 25 -42.92 -5.40 35.65
CA ILE A 25 -43.50 -6.53 34.90
C ILE A 25 -42.94 -7.86 35.41
N LEU A 26 -41.61 -7.97 35.52
CA LEU A 26 -40.98 -9.20 36.00
C LEU A 26 -41.39 -9.53 37.45
N THR A 27 -41.52 -8.51 38.30
CA THR A 27 -41.91 -8.71 39.70
C THR A 27 -43.38 -9.15 39.80
N SER A 28 -44.28 -8.57 38.99
CA SER A 28 -45.69 -8.96 38.98
C SER A 28 -45.92 -10.37 38.45
N GLU A 29 -45.10 -10.82 37.49
CA GLU A 29 -45.17 -12.17 36.92
C GLU A 29 -44.35 -13.20 37.72
N SER A 30 -43.74 -12.80 38.84
CA SER A 30 -42.86 -13.65 39.66
C SER A 30 -41.68 -14.25 38.87
N LEU A 31 -41.18 -13.50 37.88
CA LEU A 31 -40.04 -13.88 37.04
C LEU A 31 -38.70 -13.43 37.65
N PRO A 32 -37.60 -14.15 37.37
CA PRO A 32 -36.28 -13.79 37.90
C PRO A 32 -35.78 -12.46 37.32
N LEU A 33 -35.14 -11.63 38.16
CA LEU A 33 -34.54 -10.36 37.76
C LEU A 33 -33.16 -10.54 37.11
N ILE A 34 -33.11 -11.35 36.05
CA ILE A 34 -31.90 -11.67 35.28
C ILE A 34 -31.93 -11.02 33.89
N ALA A 35 -30.76 -10.84 33.27
CA ALA A 35 -30.64 -10.12 31.99
C ALA A 35 -31.50 -10.71 30.86
N SER A 36 -31.61 -12.04 30.75
CA SER A 36 -32.45 -12.70 29.74
C SER A 36 -33.94 -12.43 29.96
N ALA A 37 -34.40 -12.39 31.21
CA ALA A 37 -35.78 -12.05 31.56
C ALA A 37 -36.09 -10.58 31.25
N TYR A 38 -35.18 -9.65 31.58
CA TYR A 38 -35.30 -8.25 31.19
C TYR A 38 -35.33 -8.06 29.68
N PHE A 39 -34.51 -8.80 28.93
CA PHE A 39 -34.54 -8.79 27.48
C PHE A 39 -35.89 -9.29 26.93
N ALA A 40 -36.38 -10.43 27.42
CA ALA A 40 -37.65 -11.01 27.01
C ALA A 40 -38.84 -10.08 27.29
N ALA A 41 -38.92 -9.52 28.50
CA ALA A 41 -39.97 -8.56 28.85
C ALA A 41 -39.96 -7.31 27.95
N ALA A 42 -38.76 -6.84 27.57
CA ALA A 42 -38.63 -5.70 26.68
C ALA A 42 -38.99 -6.03 25.23
N ILE A 43 -38.70 -7.25 24.74
CA ILE A 43 -39.17 -7.72 23.42
C ILE A 43 -40.70 -7.83 23.39
N SER A 44 -41.32 -8.44 24.41
CA SER A 44 -42.78 -8.54 24.51
C SER A 44 -43.46 -7.17 24.61
N SER A 45 -42.84 -6.23 25.32
CA SER A 45 -43.34 -4.84 25.38
C SER A 45 -43.27 -4.14 24.03
N LEU A 46 -42.24 -4.43 23.23
CA LEU A 46 -42.04 -3.84 21.90
C LEU A 46 -43.02 -4.41 20.85
N GLU A 47 -43.53 -5.61 21.09
CA GLU A 47 -44.59 -6.23 20.27
C GLU A 47 -45.95 -5.53 20.44
N SER A 48 -46.17 -4.85 21.58
CA SER A 48 -47.39 -4.10 21.86
C SER A 48 -47.55 -2.90 20.92
N ALA A 49 -48.72 -2.78 20.28
CA ALA A 49 -49.01 -1.77 19.27
C ALA A 49 -49.30 -0.34 19.81
N THR A 50 -49.07 -0.10 21.10
CA THR A 50 -49.54 1.13 21.80
C THR A 50 -48.45 2.14 22.15
N LEU A 51 -47.19 1.85 21.83
CA LEU A 51 -46.06 2.69 22.24
C LEU A 51 -45.90 3.93 21.35
N ASP A 52 -45.61 5.06 21.97
CA ASP A 52 -45.18 6.27 21.25
C ASP A 52 -43.71 6.18 20.79
N SER A 53 -43.27 7.11 19.93
CA SER A 53 -41.91 7.10 19.37
C SER A 53 -40.80 7.27 20.42
N THR A 54 -41.10 7.94 21.53
CA THR A 54 -40.15 8.16 22.64
C THR A 54 -40.03 6.90 23.49
N GLU A 55 -41.15 6.23 23.77
CA GLU A 55 -41.23 4.95 24.47
C GLU A 55 -40.53 3.84 23.68
N VAL A 56 -40.81 3.74 22.37
CA VAL A 56 -40.09 2.82 21.46
C VAL A 56 -38.59 3.10 21.51
N SER A 57 -38.17 4.36 21.44
CA SER A 57 -36.76 4.71 21.50
C SER A 57 -36.09 4.35 22.83
N ALA A 58 -36.77 4.59 23.96
CA ALA A 58 -36.27 4.23 25.28
C ALA A 58 -36.17 2.71 25.46
N LEU A 59 -37.15 1.96 24.96
CA LEU A 59 -37.19 0.50 24.98
C LEU A 59 -36.09 -0.13 24.13
N LEU A 60 -35.87 0.38 22.92
CA LEU A 60 -34.77 -0.06 22.05
C LEU A 60 -33.39 0.26 22.65
N THR A 61 -33.26 1.40 23.32
CA THR A 61 -32.03 1.74 24.05
C THR A 61 -31.82 0.77 25.20
N PHE A 62 -32.87 0.47 25.98
CA PHE A 62 -32.84 -0.51 27.05
C PHE A 62 -32.45 -1.91 26.54
N LEU A 63 -33.08 -2.38 25.46
CA LEU A 63 -32.78 -3.66 24.80
C LEU A 63 -31.30 -3.76 24.41
N SER A 64 -30.71 -2.69 23.87
CA SER A 64 -29.29 -2.67 23.48
C SER A 64 -28.32 -2.77 24.65
N ILE A 65 -28.77 -2.42 25.85
CA ILE A 65 -28.02 -2.60 27.10
C ILE A 65 -28.27 -4.01 27.62
N ALA A 66 -29.53 -4.45 27.68
CA ALA A 66 -29.92 -5.73 28.23
C ALA A 66 -29.30 -6.91 27.46
N VAL A 67 -29.38 -6.90 26.13
CA VAL A 67 -28.86 -7.98 25.28
C VAL A 67 -27.35 -8.20 25.45
N ALA A 68 -26.59 -7.13 25.72
CA ALA A 68 -25.15 -7.20 25.94
C ALA A 68 -24.77 -7.79 27.31
N LEU A 69 -25.73 -7.94 28.22
CA LEU A 69 -25.55 -8.52 29.55
C LEU A 69 -26.10 -9.95 29.66
N VAL A 70 -26.75 -10.45 28.60
CA VAL A 70 -27.26 -11.82 28.57
C VAL A 70 -26.07 -12.78 28.40
N PRO A 71 -25.90 -13.78 29.29
CA PRO A 71 -24.87 -14.80 29.13
C PRO A 71 -25.03 -15.57 27.81
N GLU A 72 -23.94 -16.17 27.31
CA GLU A 72 -24.00 -17.10 26.18
C GLU A 72 -25.08 -18.17 26.44
N GLN A 73 -25.86 -18.51 25.41
CA GLN A 73 -27.01 -19.43 25.50
C GLN A 73 -28.19 -18.96 26.38
N GLY A 74 -28.16 -17.73 26.91
CA GLY A 74 -29.25 -17.16 27.71
C GLY A 74 -30.53 -16.84 26.94
N ILE A 75 -30.51 -16.91 25.60
CA ILE A 75 -31.66 -16.81 24.70
C ILE A 75 -31.62 -18.00 23.75
N ALA A 76 -32.74 -18.73 23.64
CA ALA A 76 -32.87 -19.82 22.68
C ALA A 76 -32.89 -19.30 21.23
N GLU A 77 -32.30 -20.04 20.30
CA GLU A 77 -32.16 -19.65 18.88
C GLU A 77 -33.48 -19.25 18.23
N SER A 78 -34.55 -20.03 18.45
CA SER A 78 -35.89 -19.70 17.93
C SER A 78 -36.43 -18.37 18.46
N LYS A 79 -36.10 -18.00 19.70
CA LYS A 79 -36.48 -16.72 20.29
C LYS A 79 -35.58 -15.58 19.81
N ALA A 80 -34.31 -15.86 19.52
CA ALA A 80 -33.41 -14.90 18.89
C ALA A 80 -33.91 -14.51 17.49
N SER A 81 -34.32 -15.49 16.68
CA SER A 81 -34.90 -15.23 15.35
C SER A 81 -36.16 -14.37 15.41
N VAL A 82 -37.09 -14.66 16.33
CA VAL A 82 -38.28 -13.83 16.54
C VAL A 82 -37.91 -12.40 16.97
N ALA A 83 -36.92 -12.25 17.86
CA ALA A 83 -36.44 -10.94 18.27
C ALA A 83 -35.81 -10.17 17.09
N VAL A 84 -35.06 -10.85 16.21
CA VAL A 84 -34.51 -10.27 14.98
C VAL A 84 -35.64 -9.78 14.06
N GLU A 85 -36.64 -10.61 13.78
CA GLU A 85 -37.80 -10.25 12.94
C GLU A 85 -38.53 -9.01 13.47
N LEU A 86 -38.78 -8.98 14.78
CA LEU A 86 -39.47 -7.87 15.42
C LEU A 86 -38.65 -6.57 15.33
N LEU A 87 -37.34 -6.62 15.60
CA LEU A 87 -36.44 -5.47 15.50
C LEU A 87 -36.30 -4.95 14.07
N VAL A 88 -36.23 -5.84 13.08
CA VAL A 88 -36.22 -5.47 11.66
C VAL A 88 -37.55 -4.81 11.27
N GLY A 89 -38.68 -5.38 11.71
CA GLY A 89 -39.99 -4.81 11.47
C GLY A 89 -40.17 -3.40 12.06
N VAL A 90 -39.52 -3.09 13.19
CA VAL A 90 -39.52 -1.72 13.75
C VAL A 90 -38.73 -0.75 12.87
N LEU A 91 -37.59 -1.17 12.32
CA LEU A 91 -36.78 -0.35 11.41
C LEU A 91 -37.49 -0.06 10.08
N GLU A 92 -38.38 -0.94 9.64
CA GLU A 92 -39.14 -0.78 8.40
C GLU A 92 -40.40 0.06 8.57
N ARG A 93 -41.05 -0.02 9.73
CA ARG A 93 -42.28 0.74 10.02
C ARG A 93 -42.02 2.24 10.19
N ASP A 94 -40.93 2.62 10.86
CA ASP A 94 -40.66 4.01 11.22
C ASP A 94 -39.43 4.57 10.49
N GLY A 95 -39.66 5.12 9.29
CA GLY A 95 -38.62 5.80 8.49
C GLY A 95 -38.03 7.06 9.14
N SER A 96 -38.63 7.55 10.23
CA SER A 96 -38.24 8.77 10.95
C SER A 96 -37.45 8.51 12.24
N LEU A 97 -37.10 7.25 12.55
CA LEU A 97 -36.37 6.92 13.77
C LEU A 97 -35.06 7.72 13.92
N GLY A 98 -34.86 8.23 15.14
CA GLY A 98 -33.66 8.97 15.50
C GLY A 98 -32.37 8.16 15.31
N VAL A 99 -31.27 8.87 15.05
CA VAL A 99 -29.93 8.28 14.83
C VAL A 99 -29.53 7.34 15.97
N ALA A 100 -29.81 7.72 17.22
CA ALA A 100 -29.46 6.95 18.40
C ALA A 100 -30.26 5.64 18.48
N THR A 101 -31.55 5.71 18.18
CA THR A 101 -32.49 4.57 18.20
C THR A 101 -32.11 3.53 17.17
N VAL A 102 -31.91 3.94 15.92
CA VAL A 102 -31.49 3.03 14.84
C VAL A 102 -30.14 2.38 15.17
N LYS A 103 -29.18 3.15 15.70
CA LYS A 103 -27.90 2.59 16.15
C LYS A 103 -28.10 1.52 17.23
N CYS A 104 -29.00 1.72 18.18
CA CYS A 104 -29.29 0.72 19.22
C CYS A 104 -29.86 -0.56 18.62
N VAL A 105 -30.80 -0.46 17.68
CA VAL A 105 -31.35 -1.64 16.98
C VAL A 105 -30.26 -2.40 16.21
N VAL A 106 -29.47 -1.69 15.40
CA VAL A 106 -28.36 -2.28 14.64
C VAL A 106 -27.38 -3.00 15.56
N LYS A 107 -27.06 -2.39 16.71
CA LYS A 107 -26.23 -3.03 17.73
C LYS A 107 -26.87 -4.29 18.31
N CYS A 108 -28.16 -4.26 18.65
CA CYS A 108 -28.89 -5.44 19.10
C CYS A 108 -28.84 -6.56 18.07
N LEU A 109 -29.10 -6.27 16.80
CA LEU A 109 -29.05 -7.24 15.71
C LEU A 109 -27.67 -7.90 15.62
N GLY A 110 -26.59 -7.12 15.69
CA GLY A 110 -25.24 -7.67 15.69
C GLY A 110 -24.96 -8.62 16.85
N VAL A 111 -25.41 -8.28 18.07
CA VAL A 111 -25.23 -9.15 19.25
C VAL A 111 -26.07 -10.42 19.14
N LEU A 112 -27.34 -10.30 18.70
CA LEU A 112 -28.25 -11.43 18.51
C LEU A 112 -27.69 -12.44 17.51
N LEU A 113 -27.26 -11.95 16.34
CA LEU A 113 -26.71 -12.81 15.29
C LEU A 113 -25.46 -13.55 15.76
N VAL A 114 -24.51 -12.86 16.40
CA VAL A 114 -23.24 -13.46 16.81
C VAL A 114 -23.41 -14.45 17.97
N SER A 115 -24.29 -14.15 18.92
CA SER A 115 -24.27 -14.83 20.23
C SER A 115 -25.44 -15.79 20.45
N PHE A 116 -26.51 -15.70 19.66
CA PHE A 116 -27.77 -16.39 19.95
C PHE A 116 -28.48 -16.99 18.72
N CYS A 117 -28.08 -16.66 17.49
CA CYS A 117 -28.61 -17.31 16.28
C CYS A 117 -27.78 -18.55 15.91
N ASP A 118 -28.39 -19.44 15.12
CA ASP A 118 -27.68 -20.59 14.55
C ASP A 118 -26.77 -20.11 13.41
N LEU A 119 -25.46 -20.12 13.65
CA LEU A 119 -24.44 -19.69 12.68
C LEU A 119 -24.15 -20.74 11.59
N GLU A 120 -24.74 -21.94 11.69
CA GLU A 120 -24.66 -22.99 10.67
C GLU A 120 -25.82 -22.94 9.68
N ASP A 121 -26.97 -22.39 10.10
CA ASP A 121 -28.14 -22.16 9.25
C ASP A 121 -28.21 -20.72 8.70
N TRP A 122 -28.13 -20.58 7.38
CA TRP A 122 -28.31 -19.29 6.72
C TRP A 122 -29.73 -18.73 6.95
N GLY A 123 -30.75 -19.57 7.07
CA GLY A 123 -32.13 -19.14 7.34
C GLY A 123 -32.22 -18.32 8.63
N SER A 124 -31.59 -18.80 9.69
CA SER A 124 -31.53 -18.14 11.01
C SER A 124 -30.90 -16.74 10.96
N VAL A 125 -29.81 -16.56 10.20
CA VAL A 125 -29.05 -15.29 10.22
C VAL A 125 -29.38 -14.33 9.07
N LYS A 126 -30.01 -14.81 7.99
CA LYS A 126 -30.19 -14.06 6.73
C LYS A 126 -30.85 -12.70 6.93
N LEU A 127 -31.98 -12.64 7.64
CA LEU A 127 -32.77 -11.40 7.77
C LEU A 127 -31.99 -10.32 8.52
N GLY A 128 -31.36 -10.68 9.63
CA GLY A 128 -30.54 -9.77 10.40
C GLY A 128 -29.30 -9.34 9.61
N PHE A 129 -28.67 -10.27 8.87
CA PHE A 129 -27.52 -9.98 8.03
C PHE A 129 -27.85 -9.01 6.88
N GLU A 130 -28.96 -9.23 6.16
CA GLU A 130 -29.47 -8.34 5.12
C GLU A 130 -29.71 -6.93 5.67
N THR A 131 -30.26 -6.85 6.88
CA THR A 131 -30.50 -5.58 7.57
C THR A 131 -29.18 -4.88 7.93
N LEU A 132 -28.23 -5.59 8.54
CA LEU A 132 -26.91 -5.01 8.86
C LEU A 132 -26.20 -4.52 7.59
N LEU A 133 -26.26 -5.29 6.51
CA LEU A 133 -25.67 -4.92 5.22
C LEU A 133 -26.34 -3.67 4.64
N LYS A 134 -27.67 -3.55 4.69
CA LYS A 134 -28.40 -2.33 4.29
C LYS A 134 -27.96 -1.10 5.09
N PHE A 135 -27.81 -1.23 6.42
CA PHE A 135 -27.39 -0.11 7.27
C PHE A 135 -25.88 0.18 7.20
N SER A 136 -25.06 -0.73 6.65
CA SER A 136 -23.62 -0.54 6.45
C SER A 136 -23.26 0.55 5.42
N ILE A 137 -24.27 1.02 4.68
CA ILE A 137 -24.19 2.16 3.75
C ILE A 137 -25.13 3.32 4.13
N ASP A 138 -25.69 3.32 5.34
CA ASP A 138 -26.62 4.36 5.80
C ASP A 138 -25.98 5.76 5.79
N LYS A 139 -26.72 6.80 5.40
CA LYS A 139 -26.24 8.19 5.37
C LYS A 139 -25.72 8.70 6.73
N ARG A 140 -26.27 8.21 7.85
CA ARG A 140 -25.94 8.62 9.22
C ARG A 140 -24.65 7.92 9.68
N PRO A 141 -23.53 8.65 9.89
CA PRO A 141 -22.22 8.04 10.17
C PRO A 141 -22.20 7.15 11.42
N LYS A 142 -22.95 7.51 12.47
CA LYS A 142 -23.01 6.73 13.73
C LYS A 142 -23.73 5.39 13.56
N VAL A 143 -24.74 5.33 12.69
CA VAL A 143 -25.47 4.09 12.36
C VAL A 143 -24.60 3.24 11.46
N ARG A 144 -24.05 3.84 10.40
CA ARG A 144 -23.20 3.18 9.42
C ARG A 144 -22.00 2.46 10.05
N ARG A 145 -21.22 3.16 10.89
CA ARG A 145 -20.07 2.55 11.59
C ARG A 145 -20.51 1.40 12.50
N CYS A 146 -21.60 1.57 13.23
CA CYS A 146 -22.12 0.49 14.08
C CYS A 146 -22.54 -0.74 13.26
N ALA A 147 -23.17 -0.53 12.10
CA ALA A 147 -23.56 -1.61 11.21
C ALA A 147 -22.34 -2.32 10.61
N GLN A 148 -21.32 -1.57 10.21
CA GLN A 148 -20.04 -2.09 9.72
C GLN A 148 -19.31 -2.92 10.79
N ASP A 149 -19.19 -2.40 12.02
CA ASP A 149 -18.59 -3.12 13.15
C ASP A 149 -19.35 -4.42 13.47
N CYS A 150 -20.68 -4.39 13.42
CA CYS A 150 -21.52 -5.57 13.62
C CYS A 150 -21.38 -6.58 12.48
N LEU A 151 -21.38 -6.11 11.23
CA LEU A 151 -21.25 -6.94 10.03
C LEU A 151 -19.92 -7.70 10.02
N GLU A 152 -18.81 -7.03 10.34
CA GLU A 152 -17.49 -7.65 10.45
C GLU A 152 -17.48 -8.76 11.51
N LYS A 153 -18.03 -8.49 12.70
CA LYS A 153 -18.13 -9.50 13.79
C LYS A 153 -18.96 -10.71 13.40
N VAL A 154 -20.10 -10.49 12.75
CA VAL A 154 -20.97 -11.58 12.25
C VAL A 154 -20.21 -12.42 11.23
N LEU A 155 -19.59 -11.80 10.23
CA LEU A 155 -18.82 -12.52 9.22
C LEU A 155 -17.65 -13.30 9.80
N LYS A 156 -16.95 -12.73 10.78
CA LYS A 156 -15.86 -13.40 11.50
C LYS A 156 -16.34 -14.60 12.33
N SER A 157 -17.58 -14.59 12.78
CA SER A 157 -18.16 -15.71 13.56
C SER A 157 -18.57 -16.91 12.71
N PHE A 158 -18.81 -16.72 11.40
CA PHE A 158 -19.21 -17.82 10.52
C PHE A 158 -18.07 -18.83 10.31
N GLN A 159 -18.36 -20.10 10.60
CA GLN A 159 -17.47 -21.24 10.30
C GLN A 159 -18.00 -22.09 9.15
N SER A 160 -19.32 -22.10 8.94
CA SER A 160 -19.95 -22.93 7.92
C SER A 160 -19.68 -22.41 6.50
N SER A 161 -19.15 -23.29 5.63
CA SER A 161 -18.85 -22.92 4.24
C SER A 161 -20.09 -22.56 3.43
N THR A 162 -21.27 -23.10 3.78
CA THR A 162 -22.55 -22.79 3.11
C THR A 162 -23.01 -21.38 3.46
N VAL A 163 -22.96 -21.03 4.75
CA VAL A 163 -23.30 -19.70 5.28
C VAL A 163 -22.35 -18.64 4.73
N ILE A 164 -21.03 -18.89 4.76
CA ILE A 164 -20.02 -17.97 4.19
C ILE A 164 -20.31 -17.72 2.70
N LYS A 165 -20.63 -18.76 1.92
CA LYS A 165 -20.97 -18.62 0.49
C LYS A 165 -22.25 -17.82 0.28
N ALA A 166 -23.29 -18.03 1.11
CA ALA A 166 -24.55 -17.31 1.01
C ALA A 166 -24.40 -15.82 1.35
N ALA A 167 -23.76 -15.52 2.49
CA ALA A 167 -23.43 -14.15 2.89
C ALA A 167 -22.58 -13.43 1.85
N SER A 168 -21.54 -14.10 1.33
CA SER A 168 -20.67 -13.54 0.28
C SER A 168 -21.44 -13.22 -1.01
N LYS A 169 -22.40 -14.06 -1.42
CA LYS A 169 -23.24 -13.80 -2.60
C LYS A 169 -24.10 -12.55 -2.43
N LEU A 170 -24.69 -12.37 -1.24
CA LEU A 170 -25.50 -11.19 -0.95
C LEU A 170 -24.65 -9.91 -1.01
N ILE A 171 -23.48 -9.92 -0.36
CA ILE A 171 -22.51 -8.81 -0.43
C ILE A 171 -22.12 -8.51 -1.87
N ASN A 172 -21.82 -9.53 -2.67
CA ASN A 172 -21.46 -9.36 -4.07
C ASN A 172 -22.61 -8.74 -4.87
N SER A 173 -23.86 -9.15 -4.63
CA SER A 173 -25.01 -8.57 -5.33
C SER A 173 -25.22 -7.09 -5.01
N LEU A 174 -25.01 -6.69 -3.75
CA LEU A 174 -25.06 -5.28 -3.36
C LEU A 174 -23.90 -4.49 -3.98
N PHE A 175 -22.69 -5.06 -3.98
CA PHE A 175 -21.53 -4.45 -4.61
C PHE A 175 -21.73 -4.24 -6.12
N GLU A 176 -22.19 -5.27 -6.84
CA GLU A 176 -22.49 -5.23 -8.28
C GLU A 176 -23.52 -4.13 -8.62
N LYS A 177 -24.51 -3.89 -7.75
CA LYS A 177 -25.48 -2.81 -7.91
C LYS A 177 -24.82 -1.42 -7.99
N TYR A 178 -23.71 -1.19 -7.27
CA TYR A 178 -23.02 0.10 -7.21
C TYR A 178 -21.90 0.26 -8.26
N ILE A 179 -21.51 -0.82 -8.96
CA ILE A 179 -20.46 -0.76 -9.99
C ILE A 179 -20.78 0.24 -11.11
N PRO A 180 -21.99 0.27 -11.72
CA PRO A 180 -22.29 1.24 -12.78
C PRO A 180 -22.16 2.70 -12.33
N LEU A 181 -22.59 2.99 -11.09
CA LEU A 181 -22.43 4.29 -10.47
C LEU A 181 -20.94 4.63 -10.24
N ALA A 182 -20.14 3.67 -9.76
CA ALA A 182 -18.70 3.83 -9.59
C ALA A 182 -17.98 4.14 -10.91
N ILE A 183 -18.35 3.48 -12.01
CA ILE A 183 -17.80 3.74 -13.35
C ILE A 183 -18.16 5.16 -13.81
N THR A 184 -19.38 5.61 -13.56
CA THR A 184 -19.83 6.97 -13.93
C THR A 184 -19.07 8.04 -13.16
N LEU A 185 -18.81 7.81 -11.86
CA LEU A 185 -18.04 8.73 -11.01
C LEU A 185 -16.57 8.84 -11.42
N ARG A 186 -16.02 7.75 -11.93
CA ARG A 186 -14.66 7.73 -12.48
C ARG A 186 -14.55 8.62 -13.72
N THR A 187 -15.54 8.62 -14.60
CA THR A 187 -15.47 9.32 -15.90
C THR A 187 -15.89 10.78 -15.83
N SER A 188 -16.65 11.20 -14.82
CA SER A 188 -17.13 12.59 -14.70
C SER A 188 -16.08 13.60 -14.19
N GLY A 189 -14.86 13.16 -13.86
CA GLY A 189 -13.80 14.00 -13.29
C GLY A 189 -13.00 14.86 -14.28
N THR A 190 -13.30 14.82 -15.59
CA THR A 190 -12.48 15.44 -16.64
C THR A 190 -13.17 16.60 -17.39
N VAL A 191 -14.24 17.18 -16.86
CA VAL A 191 -14.87 18.38 -17.47
C VAL A 191 -14.58 19.62 -16.62
N ASP A 192 -13.54 20.32 -17.06
CA ASP A 192 -13.36 21.78 -17.07
C ASP A 192 -13.86 22.60 -15.86
N GLY A 193 -12.91 23.15 -15.10
CA GLY A 193 -12.87 24.58 -14.76
C GLY A 193 -14.05 25.26 -14.03
N SER A 194 -15.05 24.53 -13.54
CA SER A 194 -16.18 25.13 -12.81
C SER A 194 -15.97 25.04 -11.30
N LYS A 195 -15.81 26.20 -10.67
CA LYS A 195 -15.79 26.42 -9.22
C LYS A 195 -17.17 26.17 -8.60
N ASP A 196 -17.70 24.97 -8.74
CA ASP A 196 -18.71 24.48 -7.82
C ASP A 196 -18.04 23.47 -6.91
N GLU A 197 -17.90 23.81 -5.64
CA GLU A 197 -17.75 22.84 -4.55
C GLU A 197 -19.00 21.93 -4.56
N THR A 198 -19.10 21.03 -5.54
CA THR A 198 -20.32 20.31 -5.82
C THR A 198 -20.37 19.12 -4.88
N LEU A 199 -21.11 19.28 -3.79
CA LEU A 199 -21.59 18.23 -2.91
C LEU A 199 -21.83 16.93 -3.70
N LEU A 200 -21.02 15.90 -3.43
CA LEU A 200 -21.24 14.57 -3.97
C LEU A 200 -22.72 14.21 -3.76
N LYS A 201 -23.44 13.87 -4.85
CA LYS A 201 -24.84 13.45 -4.75
C LYS A 201 -24.95 12.33 -3.71
N PRO A 202 -26.09 12.22 -2.98
CA PRO A 202 -26.27 11.17 -1.97
C PRO A 202 -25.88 9.77 -2.47
N ASP A 203 -26.24 9.43 -3.71
CA ASP A 203 -25.93 8.15 -4.37
C ASP A 203 -24.41 7.94 -4.57
N HIS A 204 -23.63 9.02 -4.72
CA HIS A 204 -22.18 8.95 -4.88
C HIS A 204 -21.49 8.60 -3.55
N LEU A 205 -22.06 9.03 -2.42
CA LEU A 205 -21.57 8.67 -1.09
C LEU A 205 -21.82 7.20 -0.78
N GLU A 206 -22.92 6.63 -1.26
CA GLU A 206 -23.22 5.21 -1.09
C GLU A 206 -22.18 4.30 -1.76
N VAL A 207 -21.65 4.69 -2.94
CA VAL A 207 -20.53 3.98 -3.58
C VAL A 207 -19.31 3.97 -2.67
N LEU A 208 -18.95 5.11 -2.08
CA LEU A 208 -17.80 5.20 -1.15
C LEU A 208 -18.04 4.34 0.11
N TYR A 209 -19.26 4.33 0.62
CA TYR A 209 -19.62 3.50 1.77
C TYR A 209 -19.54 2.02 1.43
N MET A 210 -20.01 1.60 0.25
CA MET A 210 -19.91 0.23 -0.20
C MET A 210 -18.44 -0.21 -0.39
N LEU A 211 -17.58 0.64 -0.95
CA LEU A 211 -16.15 0.36 -1.01
C LEU A 211 -15.52 0.21 0.38
N ASN A 212 -15.89 1.05 1.34
CA ASN A 212 -15.42 0.89 2.72
C ASN A 212 -15.89 -0.42 3.36
N VAL A 213 -17.13 -0.85 3.07
CA VAL A 213 -17.66 -2.15 3.51
C VAL A 213 -16.80 -3.27 2.96
N VAL A 214 -16.46 -3.24 1.66
CA VAL A 214 -15.56 -4.23 1.05
C VAL A 214 -14.24 -4.31 1.80
N ASN A 215 -13.60 -3.16 2.09
CA ASN A 215 -12.30 -3.10 2.78
C ASN A 215 -12.32 -3.82 4.15
N LEU A 216 -13.43 -3.74 4.88
CA LEU A 216 -13.60 -4.34 6.21
C LEU A 216 -13.80 -5.86 6.15
N ILE A 217 -14.47 -6.36 5.11
CA ILE A 217 -14.99 -7.73 5.10
C ILE A 217 -14.18 -8.70 4.24
N VAL A 218 -13.23 -8.21 3.43
CA VAL A 218 -12.39 -9.02 2.51
C VAL A 218 -11.99 -10.39 3.09
N PRO A 219 -11.36 -10.50 4.28
CA PRO A 219 -10.84 -11.78 4.79
C PRO A 219 -11.92 -12.84 5.02
N HIS A 220 -13.18 -12.43 5.20
CA HIS A 220 -14.29 -13.32 5.58
C HIS A 220 -15.15 -13.75 4.38
N LEU A 221 -14.79 -13.33 3.17
CA LEU A 221 -15.52 -13.68 1.96
C LEU A 221 -15.03 -15.00 1.37
N SER A 222 -15.94 -15.72 0.71
CA SER A 222 -15.59 -16.89 -0.09
C SER A 222 -14.58 -16.53 -1.19
N VAL A 223 -13.64 -17.45 -1.49
CA VAL A 223 -12.59 -17.26 -2.51
C VAL A 223 -13.15 -16.78 -3.85
N LYS A 224 -14.25 -17.39 -4.31
CA LYS A 224 -14.89 -17.04 -5.59
C LYS A 224 -15.40 -15.59 -5.62
N VAL A 225 -15.96 -15.10 -4.52
CA VAL A 225 -16.45 -13.73 -4.43
C VAL A 225 -15.29 -12.74 -4.30
N ARG A 226 -14.24 -13.10 -3.54
CA ARG A 226 -13.01 -12.30 -3.45
C ARG A 226 -12.40 -12.03 -4.82
N LEU A 227 -12.26 -13.06 -5.66
CA LEU A 227 -11.74 -12.94 -7.02
C LEU A 227 -12.58 -11.97 -7.87
N LYS A 228 -13.92 -12.09 -7.81
CA LYS A 228 -14.83 -11.21 -8.55
C LYS A 228 -14.69 -9.75 -8.10
N ILE A 229 -14.75 -9.50 -6.79
CA ILE A 229 -14.67 -8.15 -6.24
C ILE A 229 -13.31 -7.52 -6.57
N LEU A 230 -12.21 -8.28 -6.42
CA LEU A 230 -10.87 -7.80 -6.76
C LEU A 230 -10.78 -7.42 -8.24
N SER A 231 -11.30 -8.25 -9.14
CA SER A 231 -11.31 -7.97 -10.58
C SER A 231 -12.08 -6.68 -10.90
N GLU A 232 -13.24 -6.46 -10.29
CA GLU A 232 -14.00 -5.22 -10.46
C GLU A 232 -13.28 -3.99 -9.86
N LEU A 233 -12.62 -4.12 -8.70
CA LEU A 233 -11.80 -3.04 -8.14
C LEU A 233 -10.63 -2.67 -9.06
N CYS A 234 -10.00 -3.66 -9.69
CA CYS A 234 -8.94 -3.44 -10.67
C CYS A 234 -9.47 -2.70 -11.90
N LYS A 235 -10.66 -3.06 -12.40
CA LYS A 235 -11.33 -2.34 -13.49
C LYS A 235 -11.67 -0.90 -13.13
N LEU A 236 -12.00 -0.62 -11.87
CA LEU A 236 -12.27 0.75 -11.40
C LEU A 236 -11.01 1.60 -11.24
N MET A 237 -9.82 0.99 -11.15
CA MET A 237 -8.57 1.73 -11.05
C MET A 237 -8.29 2.53 -12.33
N THR A 238 -7.78 3.75 -12.14
CA THR A 238 -7.34 4.68 -13.19
C THR A 238 -5.90 5.05 -13.00
N SER A 239 -5.25 5.53 -14.07
CA SER A 239 -3.93 6.16 -14.01
C SER A 239 -3.98 7.60 -13.48
N GLU A 240 -5.15 8.26 -13.51
CA GLU A 240 -5.38 9.60 -12.96
C GLU A 240 -6.25 9.57 -11.70
N PHE A 241 -6.11 10.57 -10.83
CA PHE A 241 -6.86 10.67 -9.58
C PHE A 241 -8.37 10.82 -9.82
N SER A 242 -9.15 10.10 -9.01
CA SER A 242 -10.60 10.23 -8.92
C SER A 242 -11.03 10.25 -7.44
N PRO A 243 -12.26 10.67 -7.13
CA PRO A 243 -12.81 10.58 -5.77
C PRO A 243 -12.80 9.15 -5.18
N LEU A 244 -12.75 8.12 -6.04
CA LEU A 244 -12.73 6.72 -5.64
C LEU A 244 -11.33 6.18 -5.37
N THR A 245 -10.27 6.83 -5.88
CA THR A 245 -8.90 6.31 -5.91
C THR A 245 -8.43 5.82 -4.54
N ARG A 246 -8.64 6.60 -3.48
CA ARG A 246 -8.23 6.24 -2.11
C ARG A 246 -8.95 4.99 -1.59
N HIS A 247 -10.22 4.86 -1.90
CA HIS A 247 -11.03 3.73 -1.45
C HIS A 247 -10.68 2.46 -2.22
N ILE A 248 -10.41 2.59 -3.53
CA ILE A 248 -9.95 1.49 -4.38
C ILE A 248 -8.58 0.98 -3.92
N PHE A 249 -7.62 1.88 -3.67
CA PHE A 249 -6.29 1.50 -3.18
C PHE A 249 -6.38 0.78 -1.82
N LYS A 250 -7.14 1.33 -0.87
CA LYS A 250 -7.37 0.66 0.44
C LYS A 250 -8.04 -0.71 0.29
N GLY A 251 -8.94 -0.87 -0.67
CA GLY A 251 -9.56 -2.16 -0.94
C GLY A 251 -8.56 -3.17 -1.46
N ILE A 252 -7.77 -2.80 -2.46
CA ILE A 252 -6.74 -3.67 -3.03
C ILE A 252 -5.66 -3.98 -2.00
N GLU A 253 -5.26 -3.01 -1.18
CA GLU A 253 -4.38 -3.21 -0.03
C GLU A 253 -4.94 -4.29 0.91
N ALA A 254 -6.21 -4.18 1.32
CA ALA A 254 -6.85 -5.21 2.14
C ALA A 254 -6.84 -6.60 1.48
N PHE A 255 -6.99 -6.69 0.15
CA PHE A 255 -6.83 -7.95 -0.58
C PHE A 255 -5.38 -8.47 -0.53
N VAL A 256 -4.39 -7.63 -0.82
CA VAL A 256 -2.97 -7.99 -0.83
C VAL A 256 -2.51 -8.45 0.56
N GLU A 257 -2.93 -7.77 1.62
CA GLU A 257 -2.58 -8.11 3.01
C GLU A 257 -3.27 -9.39 3.49
N THR A 258 -4.59 -9.45 3.37
CA THR A 258 -5.40 -10.48 4.06
C THR A 258 -5.65 -11.75 3.24
N SER A 259 -5.50 -11.70 1.92
CA SER A 259 -5.78 -12.85 1.07
C SER A 259 -4.57 -13.76 0.87
N ARG A 260 -4.86 -15.05 0.65
CA ARG A 260 -3.87 -16.01 0.19
C ARG A 260 -3.39 -15.62 -1.21
N VAL A 261 -2.15 -15.97 -1.50
CA VAL A 261 -1.47 -15.67 -2.76
C VAL A 261 -2.31 -16.08 -3.98
N GLU A 262 -2.95 -17.25 -3.94
CA GLU A 262 -3.85 -17.78 -5.00
C GLU A 262 -4.99 -16.83 -5.42
N VAL A 263 -5.48 -15.98 -4.51
CA VAL A 263 -6.59 -15.06 -4.78
C VAL A 263 -6.11 -13.80 -5.49
N VAL A 264 -4.87 -13.38 -5.23
CA VAL A 264 -4.33 -12.10 -5.69
C VAL A 264 -3.52 -12.27 -6.97
N ILE A 265 -2.80 -13.39 -7.13
CA ILE A 265 -1.98 -13.69 -8.31
C ILE A 265 -2.69 -13.39 -9.64
N PRO A 266 -3.95 -13.82 -9.87
CA PRO A 266 -4.61 -13.63 -11.17
C PRO A 266 -4.72 -12.17 -11.62
N GLU A 267 -4.81 -11.23 -10.68
CA GLU A 267 -4.92 -9.80 -10.96
C GLU A 267 -3.64 -9.03 -10.61
N MET A 268 -2.61 -9.71 -10.09
CA MET A 268 -1.41 -9.06 -9.56
C MET A 268 -0.66 -8.24 -10.63
N GLU A 269 -0.55 -8.79 -11.84
CA GLU A 269 0.07 -8.05 -12.95
C GLU A 269 -0.72 -6.79 -13.30
N ASN A 270 -2.05 -6.89 -13.40
CA ASN A 270 -2.92 -5.75 -13.68
C ASN A 270 -2.83 -4.67 -12.60
N ILE A 271 -2.75 -5.08 -11.33
CA ILE A 271 -2.56 -4.19 -10.18
C ILE A 271 -1.22 -3.47 -10.28
N ILE A 272 -0.12 -4.20 -10.50
CA ILE A 272 1.23 -3.62 -10.61
C ILE A 272 1.31 -2.63 -11.78
N VAL A 273 0.81 -3.02 -12.96
CA VAL A 273 0.82 -2.16 -14.15
C VAL A 273 0.03 -0.87 -13.92
N SER A 274 -1.15 -0.98 -13.30
CA SER A 274 -2.01 0.18 -13.05
C SER A 274 -1.43 1.11 -11.99
N LEU A 275 -0.87 0.56 -10.91
CA LEU A 275 -0.19 1.34 -9.86
C LEU A 275 1.09 2.01 -10.37
N ALA A 276 1.92 1.29 -11.14
CA ALA A 276 3.12 1.85 -11.75
C ALA A 276 2.79 3.00 -12.72
N SER A 277 1.71 2.85 -13.49
CA SER A 277 1.20 3.93 -14.37
C SER A 277 0.71 5.13 -13.56
N TYR A 278 -0.01 4.90 -12.46
CA TYR A 278 -0.48 5.96 -11.55
C TYR A 278 0.67 6.74 -10.91
N VAL A 279 1.70 6.02 -10.44
CA VAL A 279 2.92 6.59 -9.85
C VAL A 279 3.71 7.39 -10.89
N SER A 280 3.82 6.89 -12.13
CA SER A 280 4.55 7.55 -13.22
C SER A 280 3.92 8.89 -13.62
N LEU A 281 2.59 9.03 -13.50
CA LEU A 281 1.85 10.27 -13.76
C LEU A 281 1.86 11.27 -12.58
N LYS A 282 2.88 11.24 -11.70
CA LYS A 282 3.01 12.08 -10.48
C LYS A 282 2.63 13.55 -10.65
N LYS A 283 2.87 14.18 -11.81
CA LYS A 283 2.55 15.59 -12.06
C LYS A 283 1.04 15.88 -12.09
N ARG A 284 0.22 14.86 -12.37
CA ARG A 284 -1.25 14.96 -12.45
C ARG A 284 -1.95 14.43 -11.21
N ASN A 285 -1.24 13.68 -10.36
CA ASN A 285 -1.82 12.98 -9.22
C ASN A 285 -1.39 13.60 -7.88
N PRO A 286 -2.27 13.66 -6.86
CA PRO A 286 -1.90 14.12 -5.53
C PRO A 286 -0.75 13.33 -4.92
N VAL A 287 0.18 14.03 -4.25
CA VAL A 287 1.38 13.45 -3.64
C VAL A 287 1.06 12.30 -2.68
N ASP A 288 0.00 12.45 -1.89
CA ASP A 288 -0.34 11.47 -0.86
C ASP A 288 -1.00 10.20 -1.42
N THR A 289 -1.71 10.29 -2.55
CA THR A 289 -2.19 9.10 -3.26
C THR A 289 -1.11 8.42 -4.07
N VAL A 290 -0.15 9.17 -4.62
CA VAL A 290 1.08 8.61 -5.21
C VAL A 290 1.88 7.85 -4.15
N MET A 291 1.98 8.39 -2.94
CA MET A 291 2.63 7.70 -1.82
C MET A 291 1.90 6.41 -1.43
N THR A 292 0.56 6.46 -1.30
CA THR A 292 -0.28 5.28 -1.03
C THR A 292 -0.11 4.21 -2.12
N ALA A 293 -0.10 4.61 -3.40
CA ALA A 293 0.14 3.71 -4.52
C ALA A 293 1.54 3.08 -4.47
N THR A 294 2.55 3.85 -4.06
CA THR A 294 3.93 3.37 -3.91
C THR A 294 4.06 2.32 -2.80
N ILE A 295 3.41 2.54 -1.64
CA ILE A 295 3.36 1.56 -0.55
C ILE A 295 2.66 0.29 -1.01
N LEU A 296 1.50 0.43 -1.68
CA LEU A 296 0.76 -0.72 -2.18
C LEU A 296 1.56 -1.51 -3.23
N LEU A 297 2.27 -0.80 -4.11
CA LEU A 297 3.16 -1.42 -5.10
C LEU A 297 4.28 -2.22 -4.42
N LYS A 298 4.85 -1.70 -3.32
CA LYS A 298 5.79 -2.43 -2.47
C LYS A 298 5.16 -3.71 -1.90
N SER A 299 3.98 -3.62 -1.28
CA SER A 299 3.28 -4.79 -0.73
C SER A 299 2.99 -5.85 -1.81
N CYS A 300 2.64 -5.44 -3.03
CA CYS A 300 2.46 -6.35 -4.17
C CYS A 300 3.75 -7.10 -4.53
N MET A 301 4.88 -6.40 -4.59
CA MET A 301 6.18 -7.01 -4.94
C MET A 301 6.68 -7.97 -3.84
N GLU A 302 6.48 -7.63 -2.57
CA GLU A 302 6.78 -8.52 -1.44
C GLU A 302 5.90 -9.77 -1.45
N LYS A 303 4.61 -9.63 -1.76
CA LYS A 303 3.68 -10.76 -1.86
C LYS A 303 4.08 -11.73 -2.98
N LEU A 304 4.56 -11.22 -4.12
CA LEU A 304 5.08 -12.05 -5.22
C LEU A 304 6.35 -12.83 -4.82
N LEU A 305 7.24 -12.20 -4.05
CA LEU A 305 8.46 -12.84 -3.58
C LEU A 305 8.16 -13.97 -2.59
N ASN A 306 7.25 -13.73 -1.64
CA ASN A 306 6.83 -14.72 -0.64
C ASN A 306 5.97 -15.85 -1.22
N GLY A 307 5.31 -15.62 -2.36
CA GLY A 307 4.38 -16.54 -2.99
C GLY A 307 4.98 -17.48 -4.03
N GLU A 308 6.30 -17.69 -4.01
CA GLU A 308 7.03 -18.54 -4.98
C GLU A 308 6.83 -18.15 -6.46
N THR A 309 6.40 -16.90 -6.74
CA THR A 309 6.07 -16.42 -8.09
C THR A 309 7.20 -15.56 -8.69
N ARG A 310 8.43 -16.08 -8.62
CA ARG A 310 9.65 -15.34 -9.03
C ARG A 310 9.61 -14.88 -10.48
N SER A 311 9.06 -15.68 -11.40
CA SER A 311 8.93 -15.32 -12.81
C SER A 311 8.09 -14.05 -13.01
N LEU A 312 6.95 -13.95 -12.31
CA LEU A 312 6.07 -12.79 -12.38
C LEU A 312 6.71 -11.56 -11.72
N TRP A 313 7.48 -11.76 -10.65
CA TRP A 313 8.29 -10.71 -10.03
C TRP A 313 9.33 -10.16 -11.01
N THR A 314 10.12 -11.04 -11.65
CA THR A 314 11.17 -10.67 -12.61
C THR A 314 10.60 -9.93 -13.82
N LYS A 315 9.43 -10.36 -14.32
CA LYS A 315 8.72 -9.69 -15.41
C LYS A 315 8.30 -8.26 -15.07
N ASN A 316 7.82 -8.02 -13.85
CA ASN A 316 7.26 -6.72 -13.44
C ASN A 316 8.29 -5.77 -12.82
N VAL A 317 9.43 -6.27 -12.34
CA VAL A 317 10.46 -5.45 -11.70
C VAL A 317 10.87 -4.24 -12.55
N PRO A 318 11.18 -4.36 -13.86
CA PRO A 318 11.62 -3.21 -14.64
C PRO A 318 10.58 -2.09 -14.71
N LEU A 319 9.30 -2.45 -14.79
CA LEU A 319 8.20 -1.48 -14.79
C LEU A 319 8.11 -0.70 -13.47
N VAL A 320 8.27 -1.41 -12.34
CA VAL A 320 8.28 -0.81 -11.01
C VAL A 320 9.48 0.12 -10.84
N PHE A 321 10.67 -0.30 -11.27
CA PHE A 321 11.86 0.55 -11.27
C PHE A 321 11.68 1.81 -12.11
N GLY A 322 11.05 1.72 -13.29
CA GLY A 322 10.75 2.87 -14.13
C GLY A 322 9.87 3.90 -13.44
N ALA A 323 8.79 3.45 -12.79
CA ALA A 323 7.89 4.32 -12.04
C ALA A 323 8.61 5.00 -10.85
N LEU A 324 9.43 4.25 -10.12
CA LEU A 324 10.17 4.76 -8.96
C LEU A 324 11.33 5.70 -9.35
N ALA A 325 12.03 5.43 -10.45
CA ALA A 325 13.06 6.33 -10.99
C ALA A 325 12.45 7.71 -11.35
N GLY A 326 11.23 7.71 -11.89
CA GLY A 326 10.43 8.92 -12.07
C GLY A 326 10.16 9.67 -10.76
N LEU A 327 9.89 8.97 -9.65
CA LEU A 327 9.73 9.62 -8.33
C LEU A 327 11.06 10.13 -7.77
N LEU A 328 12.15 9.41 -8.00
CA LEU A 328 13.46 9.78 -7.50
C LEU A 328 13.96 11.09 -8.10
N THR A 329 13.57 11.44 -9.33
CA THR A 329 13.92 12.72 -9.99
C THR A 329 13.00 13.89 -9.56
N SER A 330 12.20 13.74 -8.49
CA SER A 330 11.18 14.70 -8.03
C SER A 330 11.55 15.49 -6.77
N GLU A 331 10.62 16.35 -6.32
CA GLU A 331 10.65 17.04 -5.02
C GLU A 331 10.88 16.11 -3.81
N ALA A 332 11.55 16.66 -2.79
CA ALA A 332 12.25 15.92 -1.74
C ALA A 332 11.41 14.96 -0.86
N SER A 333 10.10 15.20 -0.67
CA SER A 333 9.33 14.46 0.34
C SER A 333 9.07 12.99 -0.03
N ILE A 334 8.90 12.68 -1.32
CA ILE A 334 8.62 11.30 -1.80
C ILE A 334 9.94 10.55 -2.08
N THR A 335 11.01 11.30 -2.35
CA THR A 335 12.28 10.78 -2.84
C THR A 335 12.95 9.84 -1.84
N LEU A 336 12.89 10.14 -0.54
CA LEU A 336 13.48 9.29 0.50
C LEU A 336 12.82 7.90 0.56
N GLN A 337 11.50 7.86 0.52
CA GLN A 337 10.72 6.61 0.61
C GLN A 337 10.84 5.79 -0.68
N ALA A 338 10.79 6.45 -1.84
CA ALA A 338 11.07 5.81 -3.12
C ALA A 338 12.50 5.21 -3.14
N SER A 339 13.50 5.94 -2.62
CA SER A 339 14.89 5.46 -2.54
C SER A 339 15.02 4.24 -1.64
N ALA A 340 14.39 4.25 -0.47
CA ALA A 340 14.39 3.10 0.44
C ALA A 340 13.76 1.86 -0.24
N PHE A 341 12.62 2.03 -0.90
CA PHE A 341 11.96 0.93 -1.61
C PHE A 341 12.79 0.39 -2.78
N VAL A 342 13.39 1.27 -3.59
CA VAL A 342 14.28 0.86 -4.68
C VAL A 342 15.49 0.10 -4.15
N LYS A 343 16.12 0.56 -3.07
CA LYS A 343 17.26 -0.13 -2.45
C LYS A 343 16.90 -1.54 -1.98
N GLU A 344 15.71 -1.67 -1.39
CA GLU A 344 15.18 -2.97 -0.99
C GLU A 344 14.95 -3.88 -2.21
N LEU A 345 14.35 -3.38 -3.30
CA LEU A 345 14.18 -4.14 -4.54
C LEU A 345 15.54 -4.61 -5.11
N ILE A 346 16.56 -3.75 -5.11
CA ILE A 346 17.91 -4.12 -5.56
C ILE A 346 18.47 -5.26 -4.71
N SER A 347 18.28 -5.23 -3.38
CA SER A 347 18.75 -6.31 -2.50
C SER A 347 18.11 -7.68 -2.82
N GLN A 348 16.90 -7.68 -3.38
CA GLN A 348 16.14 -8.89 -3.74
C GLN A 348 16.42 -9.39 -5.17
N LEU A 349 17.24 -8.68 -5.97
CA LEU A 349 17.70 -9.18 -7.26
C LEU A 349 18.56 -10.43 -7.07
N ALA A 350 18.39 -11.41 -7.97
CA ALA A 350 19.17 -12.64 -7.95
C ALA A 350 20.63 -12.34 -8.29
N ASP A 351 21.55 -13.12 -7.70
CA ASP A 351 22.96 -13.05 -8.04
C ASP A 351 23.16 -13.72 -9.39
N VAL A 352 23.21 -12.93 -10.47
CA VAL A 352 23.57 -13.44 -11.78
C VAL A 352 25.06 -13.73 -11.78
N LYS A 353 25.48 -14.90 -12.26
CA LYS A 353 26.89 -15.24 -12.39
C LYS A 353 27.41 -14.85 -13.77
N THR A 354 28.67 -14.41 -13.83
CA THR A 354 29.35 -13.99 -15.07
C THR A 354 29.33 -15.08 -16.15
N ASN A 355 29.39 -16.35 -15.76
CA ASN A 355 29.36 -17.49 -16.66
C ASN A 355 28.00 -17.71 -17.36
N GLU A 356 26.91 -17.24 -16.77
CA GLU A 356 25.57 -17.30 -17.37
C GLU A 356 25.36 -16.18 -18.41
N ILE A 357 26.27 -15.20 -18.46
CA ILE A 357 26.21 -14.05 -19.38
C ILE A 357 27.11 -14.23 -20.60
N LEU A 358 28.21 -14.95 -20.47
CA LEU A 358 29.17 -15.15 -21.57
C LEU A 358 28.71 -16.21 -22.60
N SER A 359 27.59 -16.90 -22.37
CA SER A 359 26.95 -17.79 -23.35
C SER A 359 26.05 -17.07 -24.36
N PHE A 360 25.95 -15.72 -24.32
CA PHE A 360 24.99 -14.94 -25.12
C PHE A 360 25.48 -14.49 -26.51
N GLU A 361 26.67 -14.90 -26.95
CA GLU A 361 27.14 -14.57 -28.31
C GLU A 361 26.53 -15.44 -29.41
N ASP A 362 25.79 -16.50 -29.07
CA ASP A 362 25.12 -17.37 -30.06
C ASP A 362 23.65 -17.61 -29.69
N GLY A 363 22.76 -16.86 -30.35
CA GLY A 363 21.36 -17.21 -30.67
C GLY A 363 20.35 -17.66 -29.60
N ASP A 364 20.75 -17.97 -28.37
CA ASP A 364 19.91 -18.62 -27.37
C ASP A 364 19.24 -17.63 -26.40
N GLN A 365 18.04 -18.03 -25.97
CA GLN A 365 17.07 -17.28 -25.19
C GLN A 365 17.69 -16.57 -23.97
N GLU A 366 17.91 -15.25 -24.08
CA GLU A 366 18.42 -14.40 -23.00
C GLU A 366 17.64 -14.67 -21.69
N ASN A 367 18.35 -14.99 -20.60
CA ASN A 367 17.75 -15.26 -19.29
C ASN A 367 16.85 -14.08 -18.89
N ASP A 368 15.61 -14.35 -18.48
CA ASP A 368 14.64 -13.33 -18.08
C ASP A 368 15.18 -12.38 -16.99
N GLU A 369 16.04 -12.90 -16.10
CA GLU A 369 16.69 -12.10 -15.06
C GLU A 369 17.75 -11.15 -15.62
N ALA A 370 18.56 -11.61 -16.59
CA ALA A 370 19.56 -10.77 -17.25
C ALA A 370 18.89 -9.64 -18.05
N ARG A 371 17.78 -9.95 -18.74
CA ARG A 371 16.96 -8.95 -19.44
C ARG A 371 16.38 -7.92 -18.47
N ALA A 372 15.85 -8.37 -17.33
CA ALA A 372 15.34 -7.48 -16.30
C ALA A 372 16.43 -6.54 -15.77
N ILE A 373 17.62 -7.06 -15.45
CA ILE A 373 18.77 -6.26 -14.99
C ILE A 373 19.20 -5.23 -16.04
N LYS A 374 19.31 -5.65 -17.31
CA LYS A 374 19.63 -4.75 -18.42
C LYS A 374 18.63 -3.61 -18.55
N SER A 375 17.32 -3.91 -18.44
CA SER A 375 16.27 -2.89 -18.42
C SER A 375 16.37 -1.95 -17.22
N ILE A 376 16.65 -2.47 -16.01
CA ILE A 376 16.86 -1.64 -14.81
C ILE A 376 18.05 -0.70 -14.99
N CYS A 377 19.16 -1.18 -15.56
CA CYS A 377 20.33 -0.35 -15.84
C CYS A 377 20.01 0.76 -16.84
N ALA A 378 19.27 0.44 -17.91
CA ALA A 378 18.83 1.44 -18.89
C ALA A 378 17.92 2.52 -18.25
N ILE A 379 17.00 2.13 -17.37
CA ILE A 379 16.12 3.06 -16.65
C ILE A 379 16.94 4.07 -15.82
N PHE A 380 17.96 3.61 -15.09
CA PHE A 380 18.82 4.52 -14.33
C PHE A 380 19.76 5.32 -15.20
N GLU A 381 20.22 4.77 -16.32
CA GLU A 381 20.98 5.54 -17.31
C GLU A 381 20.16 6.72 -17.85
N ASP A 382 18.87 6.51 -18.14
CA ASP A 382 17.96 7.56 -18.60
C ASP A 382 17.58 8.55 -17.49
N ALA A 383 17.49 8.08 -16.24
CA ALA A 383 17.22 8.93 -15.07
C ALA A 383 18.37 9.91 -14.78
N ILE A 384 19.61 9.56 -15.16
CA ILE A 384 20.75 10.48 -15.18
C ILE A 384 20.63 11.30 -16.48
N GLY A 385 19.82 12.37 -16.41
CA GLY A 385 19.64 13.31 -17.52
C GLY A 385 20.96 14.01 -17.90
N PHE A 386 21.05 14.50 -19.13
CA PHE A 386 22.24 15.20 -19.63
C PHE A 386 22.43 16.60 -19.00
N ASP A 387 21.34 17.26 -18.58
CA ASP A 387 21.36 18.69 -18.20
C ASP A 387 21.08 18.96 -16.70
N SER A 388 20.77 17.93 -15.90
CA SER A 388 20.43 18.08 -14.48
C SER A 388 21.31 17.23 -13.59
N ILE A 389 21.91 17.86 -12.58
CA ILE A 389 22.69 17.17 -11.55
C ILE A 389 21.78 16.18 -10.80
N PRO A 390 22.13 14.87 -10.76
CA PRO A 390 21.34 13.88 -10.04
C PRO A 390 21.38 14.15 -8.54
N ASN A 391 20.26 13.92 -7.85
CA ASN A 391 20.23 14.06 -6.40
C ASN A 391 20.96 12.91 -5.67
N GLU A 392 21.23 13.13 -4.39
CA GLU A 392 21.92 12.16 -3.51
C GLU A 392 21.23 10.79 -3.46
N HIS A 393 19.90 10.75 -3.57
CA HIS A 393 19.13 9.52 -3.46
C HIS A 393 19.27 8.63 -4.70
N ILE A 394 19.30 9.21 -5.90
CA ILE A 394 19.57 8.50 -7.16
C ILE A 394 21.01 7.97 -7.15
N LEU A 395 21.97 8.80 -6.74
CA LEU A 395 23.38 8.39 -6.66
C LEU A 395 23.58 7.25 -5.64
N ALA A 396 22.89 7.29 -4.50
CA ALA A 396 22.94 6.22 -3.51
C ALA A 396 22.30 4.91 -4.01
N VAL A 397 21.26 4.99 -4.83
CA VAL A 397 20.62 3.84 -5.49
C VAL A 397 21.56 3.23 -6.53
N ILE A 398 22.17 4.05 -7.39
CA ILE A 398 23.13 3.59 -8.41
C ILE A 398 24.36 2.97 -7.75
N SER A 399 24.86 3.56 -6.65
CA SER A 399 25.97 3.00 -5.87
C SER A 399 25.65 1.59 -5.39
N LEU A 400 24.45 1.37 -4.83
CA LEU A 400 24.02 0.05 -4.39
C LEU A 400 23.87 -0.92 -5.57
N LEU A 401 23.38 -0.45 -6.72
CA LEU A 401 23.26 -1.28 -7.92
C LEU A 401 24.62 -1.75 -8.44
N PHE A 402 25.65 -0.88 -8.43
CA PHE A 402 27.02 -1.28 -8.75
C PHE A 402 27.49 -2.40 -7.81
N LEU A 403 27.35 -2.21 -6.50
CA LEU A 403 27.82 -3.18 -5.52
C LEU A 403 27.08 -4.52 -5.60
N LYS A 404 25.77 -4.50 -5.92
CA LYS A 404 24.96 -5.71 -6.06
C LYS A 404 25.30 -6.50 -7.33
N LEU A 405 25.57 -5.83 -8.45
CA LEU A 405 25.92 -6.48 -9.71
C LEU A 405 27.41 -6.87 -9.78
N GLY A 406 28.28 -6.21 -9.00
CA GLY A 406 29.70 -6.50 -8.94
C GLY A 406 30.37 -6.39 -10.31
N GLU A 407 31.11 -7.43 -10.70
CA GLU A 407 31.83 -7.45 -11.98
C GLU A 407 30.94 -7.27 -13.22
N ILE A 408 29.69 -7.73 -13.13
CA ILE A 408 28.71 -7.69 -14.24
C ILE A 408 28.28 -6.26 -14.53
N SER A 409 28.45 -5.33 -13.58
CA SER A 409 28.24 -3.90 -13.83
C SER A 409 29.05 -3.40 -15.02
N TYR A 410 30.22 -3.97 -15.31
CA TYR A 410 31.00 -3.56 -16.48
C TYR A 410 30.25 -3.78 -17.81
N ILE A 411 29.40 -4.80 -17.87
CA ILE A 411 28.62 -5.15 -19.07
C ILE A 411 27.45 -4.17 -19.22
N PHE A 412 26.64 -4.00 -18.18
CA PHE A 412 25.36 -3.28 -18.26
C PHE A 412 25.44 -1.79 -17.89
N MET A 413 26.42 -1.38 -17.08
CA MET A 413 26.47 -0.03 -16.49
C MET A 413 27.64 0.83 -16.99
N LYS A 414 28.38 0.41 -18.02
CA LYS A 414 29.51 1.19 -18.57
C LYS A 414 29.11 2.62 -18.97
N ARG A 415 27.91 2.80 -19.54
CA ARG A 415 27.41 4.11 -19.98
C ARG A 415 27.08 5.02 -18.81
N ILE A 416 26.57 4.45 -17.71
CA ILE A 416 26.34 5.17 -16.45
C ILE A 416 27.66 5.74 -15.93
N VAL A 417 28.74 4.94 -15.91
CA VAL A 417 30.07 5.41 -15.46
C VAL A 417 30.55 6.59 -16.29
N LEU A 418 30.41 6.53 -17.62
CA LEU A 418 30.78 7.64 -18.52
C LEU A 418 29.95 8.90 -18.24
N LYS A 419 28.62 8.80 -18.10
CA LYS A 419 27.76 9.94 -17.75
C LYS A 419 28.13 10.57 -16.40
N LEU A 420 28.44 9.75 -15.39
CA LEU A 420 28.86 10.25 -14.07
C LEU A 420 30.20 10.98 -14.13
N ALA A 421 31.14 10.50 -14.97
CA ALA A 421 32.41 11.15 -15.21
C ALA A 421 32.23 12.51 -15.91
N ASP A 422 31.40 12.55 -16.96
CA ASP A 422 31.08 13.80 -17.67
C ASP A 422 30.49 14.83 -16.71
N LEU A 423 29.53 14.44 -15.86
CA LEU A 423 28.93 15.31 -14.85
C LEU A 423 29.94 15.87 -13.84
N LEU A 424 30.94 15.08 -13.44
CA LEU A 424 31.97 15.54 -12.49
C LEU A 424 32.95 16.53 -13.14
N THR A 425 33.14 16.45 -14.46
CA THR A 425 33.97 17.39 -15.21
C THR A 425 33.28 18.71 -15.53
N LEU A 426 31.94 18.78 -15.41
CA LEU A 426 31.19 20.02 -15.57
C LEU A 426 31.47 20.98 -14.39
N ALA A 427 31.83 22.23 -14.73
CA ALA A 427 32.31 23.25 -13.80
C ALA A 427 31.26 23.80 -12.80
N SER A 428 30.06 23.23 -12.73
CA SER A 428 28.90 23.75 -12.00
C SER A 428 28.42 22.90 -10.81
N VAL A 429 29.15 21.85 -10.43
CA VAL A 429 28.75 20.93 -9.35
C VAL A 429 29.19 21.48 -7.99
N ASP A 430 28.23 21.68 -7.07
CA ASP A 430 28.50 22.01 -5.67
C ASP A 430 29.33 20.91 -4.97
N MET A 431 30.14 21.28 -3.98
CA MET A 431 31.03 20.38 -3.24
C MET A 431 30.30 19.18 -2.62
N ALA A 432 29.09 19.39 -2.10
CA ALA A 432 28.29 18.31 -1.53
C ALA A 432 27.88 17.28 -2.59
N THR A 433 27.46 17.73 -3.77
CA THR A 433 27.06 16.84 -4.86
C THR A 433 28.27 16.18 -5.51
N ALA A 434 29.40 16.88 -5.60
CA ALA A 434 30.67 16.31 -6.04
C ALA A 434 31.09 15.14 -5.13
N ASN A 435 30.93 15.27 -3.81
CA ASN A 435 31.22 14.18 -2.87
C ASN A 435 30.32 12.95 -3.10
N HIS A 436 29.01 13.15 -3.29
CA HIS A 436 28.09 12.05 -3.59
C HIS A 436 28.41 11.36 -4.93
N LEU A 437 28.81 12.15 -5.95
CA LEU A 437 29.19 11.66 -7.26
C LEU A 437 30.50 10.86 -7.20
N GLN A 438 31.50 11.36 -6.48
CA GLN A 438 32.76 10.67 -6.23
C GLN A 438 32.55 9.35 -5.48
N HIS A 439 31.67 9.32 -4.47
CA HIS A 439 31.31 8.10 -3.75
C HIS A 439 30.62 7.08 -4.69
N CYS A 440 29.74 7.54 -5.57
CA CYS A 440 29.07 6.68 -6.55
C CYS A 440 30.07 6.06 -7.54
N ILE A 441 30.99 6.86 -8.08
CA ILE A 441 32.09 6.37 -8.92
C ILE A 441 33.01 5.44 -8.13
N GLY A 442 33.28 5.74 -6.86
CA GLY A 442 34.01 4.85 -5.95
C GLY A 442 33.35 3.48 -5.79
N SER A 443 32.02 3.44 -5.70
CA SER A 443 31.26 2.18 -5.67
C SER A 443 31.40 1.40 -6.99
N ALA A 444 31.48 2.09 -8.13
CA ALA A 444 31.78 1.46 -9.42
C ALA A 444 33.21 0.88 -9.48
N VAL A 445 34.19 1.56 -8.88
CA VAL A 445 35.57 1.07 -8.75
C VAL A 445 35.63 -0.20 -7.91
N ILE A 446 34.90 -0.25 -6.78
CA ILE A 446 34.81 -1.45 -5.94
C ILE A 446 34.20 -2.62 -6.72
N ALA A 447 33.13 -2.37 -7.47
CA ALA A 447 32.37 -3.40 -8.18
C ALA A 447 33.08 -3.95 -9.43
N MET A 448 33.60 -3.06 -10.29
CA MET A 448 34.21 -3.44 -11.57
C MET A 448 35.72 -3.70 -11.50
N GLY A 449 36.38 -3.18 -10.46
CA GLY A 449 37.84 -3.16 -10.35
C GLY A 449 38.51 -2.02 -11.12
N PRO A 450 39.73 -1.62 -10.72
CA PRO A 450 40.44 -0.49 -11.34
C PRO A 450 40.81 -0.75 -12.81
N GLU A 451 41.04 -2.00 -13.20
CA GLU A 451 41.49 -2.36 -14.55
C GLU A 451 40.44 -1.99 -15.61
N ARG A 452 39.20 -2.38 -15.35
CA ARG A 452 38.04 -2.11 -16.20
C ARG A 452 37.66 -0.63 -16.18
N ILE A 453 37.73 0.02 -15.01
CA ILE A 453 37.46 1.46 -14.90
C ILE A 453 38.48 2.29 -15.67
N LEU A 454 39.78 1.98 -15.58
CA LEU A 454 40.83 2.71 -16.31
C LEU A 454 40.81 2.43 -17.82
N THR A 455 40.22 1.31 -18.24
CA THR A 455 39.92 1.07 -19.66
C THR A 455 38.81 1.99 -20.16
N LEU A 456 37.79 2.26 -19.34
CA LEU A 456 36.69 3.19 -19.68
C LEU A 456 37.10 4.66 -19.56
N LEU A 457 37.85 5.00 -18.52
CA LEU A 457 38.27 6.35 -18.15
C LEU A 457 39.80 6.38 -17.98
N PRO A 458 40.56 6.37 -19.08
CA PRO A 458 42.01 6.43 -19.01
C PRO A 458 42.47 7.74 -18.39
N ILE A 459 43.47 7.66 -17.51
CA ILE A 459 44.18 8.82 -16.98
C ILE A 459 45.37 9.06 -17.90
N SER A 460 45.33 10.16 -18.66
CA SER A 460 46.40 10.55 -19.56
C SER A 460 46.98 11.91 -19.20
N LEU A 461 48.30 12.02 -19.40
CA LEU A 461 49.05 13.27 -19.32
C LEU A 461 49.52 13.61 -20.73
N ASN A 462 49.02 14.70 -21.31
CA ASN A 462 49.54 15.20 -22.58
C ASN A 462 50.85 15.95 -22.31
N ALA A 463 51.95 15.44 -22.86
CA ALA A 463 53.29 15.98 -22.63
C ALA A 463 53.50 17.36 -23.28
N ASP A 464 52.73 17.69 -24.32
CA ASP A 464 52.88 18.92 -25.09
C ASP A 464 52.14 20.12 -24.45
N ASP A 465 50.95 19.89 -23.90
CA ASP A 465 50.09 20.94 -23.32
C ASP A 465 49.97 20.87 -21.79
N PHE A 466 50.64 19.92 -21.15
CA PHE A 466 50.58 19.66 -19.69
C PHE A 466 49.15 19.46 -19.15
N THR A 467 48.20 19.13 -20.03
CA THR A 467 46.81 18.86 -19.67
C THR A 467 46.67 17.44 -19.14
N CYS A 468 45.87 17.34 -18.07
CA CYS A 468 45.67 16.13 -17.29
C CYS A 468 44.22 15.67 -17.44
N SER A 469 43.99 14.57 -18.15
CA SER A 469 42.64 14.01 -18.29
C SER A 469 42.34 13.08 -17.12
N ASN A 470 41.14 13.22 -16.54
CA ASN A 470 40.62 12.35 -15.48
C ASN A 470 41.48 12.24 -14.21
N VAL A 471 42.34 13.23 -13.92
CA VAL A 471 43.18 13.21 -12.69
C VAL A 471 42.36 13.28 -11.40
N TRP A 472 41.13 13.78 -11.47
CA TRP A 472 40.16 13.71 -10.36
C TRP A 472 39.85 12.27 -9.92
N LEU A 473 40.12 11.26 -10.76
CA LEU A 473 39.89 9.84 -10.44
C LEU A 473 40.93 9.28 -9.46
N VAL A 474 42.13 9.87 -9.39
CA VAL A 474 43.23 9.42 -8.51
C VAL A 474 42.83 9.35 -7.02
N PRO A 475 42.27 10.41 -6.40
CA PRO A 475 41.83 10.32 -5.00
C PRO A 475 40.71 9.29 -4.78
N ILE A 476 39.86 9.05 -5.79
CA ILE A 476 38.81 8.04 -5.72
C ILE A 476 39.41 6.63 -5.71
N LEU A 477 40.33 6.35 -6.64
CA LEU A 477 41.05 5.07 -6.71
C LEU A 477 41.79 4.76 -5.42
N LYS A 478 42.46 5.77 -4.84
CA LYS A 478 43.15 5.61 -3.55
C LYS A 478 42.25 5.07 -2.44
N ASN A 479 41.00 5.53 -2.40
CA ASN A 479 40.08 5.23 -1.29
C ASN A 479 39.19 3.99 -1.55
N HIS A 480 39.02 3.58 -2.82
CA HIS A 480 38.00 2.58 -3.21
C HIS A 480 38.56 1.35 -3.96
N VAL A 481 39.85 1.30 -4.27
CA VAL A 481 40.42 0.09 -4.89
C VAL A 481 40.49 -1.04 -3.86
N ILE A 482 39.81 -2.15 -4.15
CA ILE A 482 39.81 -3.38 -3.36
C ILE A 482 40.11 -4.55 -4.31
N GLY A 483 41.00 -5.47 -3.92
CA GLY A 483 41.21 -6.73 -4.62
C GLY A 483 41.90 -6.66 -6.00
N ALA A 484 42.58 -5.56 -6.32
CA ALA A 484 43.28 -5.41 -7.60
C ALA A 484 44.54 -6.30 -7.71
N SER A 485 44.86 -6.74 -8.93
CA SER A 485 46.09 -7.48 -9.21
C SER A 485 47.33 -6.62 -8.94
N LEU A 486 48.27 -7.15 -8.15
CA LEU A 486 49.57 -6.51 -7.93
C LEU A 486 50.34 -6.33 -9.24
N GLY A 487 50.16 -7.26 -10.20
CA GLY A 487 50.76 -7.16 -11.53
C GLY A 487 50.24 -5.95 -12.28
N TYR A 488 48.92 -5.77 -12.33
CA TYR A 488 48.29 -4.62 -12.98
C TYR A 488 48.75 -3.29 -12.36
N TYR A 489 48.89 -3.24 -11.04
CA TYR A 489 49.39 -2.06 -10.34
C TYR A 489 50.81 -1.68 -10.78
N MET A 490 51.70 -2.67 -10.87
CA MET A 490 53.09 -2.50 -11.30
C MET A 490 53.20 -2.08 -12.77
N GLU A 491 52.33 -2.61 -13.62
CA GLU A 491 52.37 -2.36 -15.07
C GLU A 491 51.69 -1.05 -15.48
N HIS A 492 50.61 -0.65 -14.81
CA HIS A 492 49.80 0.49 -15.25
C HIS A 492 49.87 1.70 -14.32
N ILE A 493 49.83 1.49 -12.99
CA ILE A 493 49.76 2.65 -12.08
C ILE A 493 51.13 3.18 -11.66
N VAL A 494 52.10 2.30 -11.41
CA VAL A 494 53.48 2.74 -11.08
C VAL A 494 54.09 3.59 -12.20
N PRO A 495 53.99 3.23 -13.49
CA PRO A 495 54.49 4.08 -14.57
C PRO A 495 53.77 5.43 -14.63
N LEU A 496 52.44 5.44 -14.44
CA LEU A 496 51.65 6.67 -14.39
C LEU A 496 52.12 7.61 -13.25
N ALA A 497 52.36 7.05 -12.05
CA ALA A 497 52.88 7.81 -10.91
C ALA A 497 54.28 8.39 -11.20
N LYS A 498 55.17 7.63 -11.86
CA LYS A 498 56.48 8.12 -12.31
C LYS A 498 56.35 9.26 -13.32
N THR A 499 55.37 9.19 -14.22
CA THR A 499 55.08 10.27 -15.19
C THR A 499 54.61 11.54 -14.49
N PHE A 500 53.70 11.44 -13.51
CA PHE A 500 53.30 12.58 -12.69
C PHE A 500 54.46 13.15 -11.86
N GLN A 501 55.31 12.30 -11.28
CA GLN A 501 56.50 12.75 -10.55
C GLN A 501 57.45 13.54 -11.47
N ARG A 502 57.67 13.10 -12.70
CA ARG A 502 58.48 13.82 -13.68
C ARG A 502 57.84 15.16 -14.07
N ALA A 503 56.55 15.19 -14.37
CA ALA A 503 55.82 16.41 -14.71
C ALA A 503 55.87 17.45 -13.56
N SER A 504 55.75 17.01 -12.31
CA SER A 504 55.83 17.89 -11.14
C SER A 504 57.20 18.58 -10.97
N ARG A 505 58.29 17.94 -11.43
CA ARG A 505 59.67 18.47 -11.34
C ARG A 505 59.99 19.49 -12.44
N ILE A 506 59.26 19.45 -13.55
CA ILE A 506 59.46 20.34 -14.71
C ILE A 506 58.70 21.67 -14.52
N GLY A 507 57.71 21.71 -13.62
CA GLY A 507 57.09 22.92 -13.09
C GLY A 507 56.26 23.69 -14.12
N SER A 508 55.00 23.28 -14.34
CA SER A 508 53.89 24.10 -14.87
C SER A 508 52.62 23.24 -15.09
N CYS A 509 51.88 22.89 -14.03
CA CYS A 509 50.50 22.43 -14.16
C CYS A 509 49.63 23.18 -13.15
N SER A 510 48.74 24.04 -13.64
CA SER A 510 47.74 24.77 -12.85
C SER A 510 46.60 23.84 -12.41
N GLY A 511 46.90 22.96 -11.46
CA GLY A 511 45.96 21.96 -10.92
C GLY A 511 46.44 21.41 -9.59
N THR A 512 46.61 22.30 -8.60
CA THR A 512 47.37 22.10 -7.36
C THR A 512 46.82 21.04 -6.39
N VAL A 513 45.69 20.39 -6.69
CA VAL A 513 45.04 19.43 -5.77
C VAL A 513 45.30 17.96 -6.15
N GLY A 514 45.53 17.66 -7.44
CA GLY A 514 45.79 16.29 -7.90
C GLY A 514 47.22 15.80 -7.63
N PHE A 515 48.21 16.69 -7.79
CA PHE A 515 49.64 16.33 -7.74
C PHE A 515 50.15 15.95 -6.35
N THR A 516 49.70 16.64 -5.29
CA THR A 516 50.05 16.31 -3.89
C THR A 516 49.53 14.93 -3.50
N THR A 517 48.39 14.52 -4.05
CA THR A 517 47.78 13.21 -3.80
C THR A 517 48.50 12.08 -4.56
N CYS A 518 48.99 12.33 -5.78
CA CYS A 518 49.85 11.40 -6.53
C CYS A 518 51.25 11.21 -5.90
N LEU A 519 51.84 12.26 -5.30
CA LEU A 519 53.13 12.14 -4.62
C LEU A 519 53.02 11.31 -3.32
N LEU A 520 51.87 11.37 -2.64
CA LEU A 520 51.56 10.50 -1.48
C LEU A 520 51.38 9.02 -1.86
N TRP A 521 51.07 8.71 -3.13
CA TRP A 521 50.97 7.34 -3.65
C TRP A 521 52.33 6.63 -3.70
N LEU A 522 53.43 7.38 -3.77
CA LEU A 522 54.80 6.86 -3.79
C LEU A 522 55.45 6.76 -2.40
N SER A 523 54.73 7.11 -1.33
CA SER A 523 55.28 7.24 0.03
C SER A 523 54.90 6.09 0.98
N TYR A 524 54.36 4.98 0.45
CA TYR A 524 54.16 3.73 1.19
C TYR A 524 54.71 2.55 0.38
#